data_AF-A0A6M0F7J1-F1
#
_entry.id   AF-A0A6M0F7J1-F1
#
_cell.length_a   1.000
_cell.length_b   1.000
_cell.length_c   1.000
_cell.angle_alpha   90.00
_cell.angle_beta   90.00
_cell.angle_gamma   90.00
#
_symmetry.space_group_name_H-M   'P 1'
#
loop_
_entity.id
_entity.type
_entity.pdbx_description
1 polymer ?
#
loop_
_entity_poly.entity_id
_entity_poly.type
_entity_poly.pdbx_seq_one_letter_code
_entity_poly.pdbx_strand_id
1 'polypeptide(L)'
;IQPESTSPGPGTTEIELPSGEDGGSEPTSDGSDPFAEAIRLAESAGELTNRATSSQDWAEIAKIWKEAAAQMADVPESDARFQQARERIATYSENGDYARQRVLLLQVESSTKDAP
;
A
#
# COMPACT_ATOMS: atom_id res chain seq x y z
N ILE A 1 -37.50 2.80 -49.22
CA ILE A 1 -36.80 3.25 -50.45
C ILE A 1 -35.71 4.25 -50.05
N GLN A 2 -34.48 3.80 -49.91
CA GLN A 2 -33.35 4.14 -50.78
C GLN A 2 -32.19 3.15 -50.48
N PRO A 3 -31.30 2.89 -51.44
CA PRO A 3 -30.94 1.53 -51.83
C PRO A 3 -29.51 1.09 -51.49
N GLU A 4 -29.30 -0.19 -51.74
CA GLU A 4 -28.12 -1.05 -51.67
C GLU A 4 -26.84 -0.45 -52.29
N SER A 5 -25.64 -0.85 -51.82
CA SER A 5 -24.91 -1.95 -52.46
C SER A 5 -23.44 -2.12 -51.99
N THR A 6 -23.11 -3.41 -51.82
CA THR A 6 -21.81 -4.04 -52.12
C THR A 6 -20.72 -4.10 -51.03
N SER A 7 -20.65 -5.27 -50.38
CA SER A 7 -19.41 -5.91 -49.92
C SER A 7 -18.63 -6.45 -51.12
N PRO A 8 -17.29 -6.52 -51.05
CA PRO A 8 -16.70 -7.86 -50.99
C PRO A 8 -15.50 -7.97 -50.04
N GLY A 9 -15.53 -9.03 -49.22
CA GLY A 9 -14.50 -10.07 -49.23
C GLY A 9 -13.21 -9.90 -48.40
N PRO A 10 -12.55 -11.02 -48.04
CA PRO A 10 -11.75 -11.18 -46.83
C PRO A 10 -10.25 -11.03 -47.06
N GLY A 11 -9.54 -10.56 -46.03
CA GLY A 11 -8.08 -10.49 -46.02
C GLY A 11 -7.55 -10.83 -44.64
N THR A 12 -7.31 -12.12 -44.40
CA THR A 12 -6.35 -12.59 -43.41
C THR A 12 -5.03 -11.85 -43.63
N THR A 13 -4.65 -10.99 -42.69
CA THR A 13 -3.24 -10.64 -42.47
C THR A 13 -2.86 -11.22 -41.13
N GLU A 14 -2.24 -12.39 -41.23
CA GLU A 14 -1.31 -12.99 -40.30
C GLU A 14 -0.40 -11.90 -39.68
N ILE A 15 -0.65 -11.56 -38.41
CA ILE A 15 0.40 -11.02 -37.55
C ILE A 15 0.72 -12.13 -36.56
N GLU A 16 1.63 -12.97 -37.03
CA GLU A 16 2.70 -13.64 -36.31
C GLU A 16 2.64 -13.52 -34.78
N LEU A 17 2.37 -14.65 -34.13
CA LEU A 17 2.86 -14.91 -32.78
C LEU A 17 4.39 -15.01 -32.85
N PRO A 18 5.15 -14.15 -32.17
CA PRO A 18 6.33 -14.63 -31.48
C PRO A 18 5.85 -15.35 -30.21
N SER A 19 5.87 -16.69 -30.25
CA SER A 19 6.32 -17.43 -29.07
C SER A 19 7.80 -17.11 -28.89
N GLY A 20 8.13 -16.53 -27.75
CA GLY A 20 9.48 -16.17 -27.38
C GLY A 20 9.44 -15.42 -26.06
N GLU A 21 9.62 -16.18 -25.00
CA GLU A 21 9.89 -15.73 -23.63
C GLU A 21 10.92 -14.58 -23.54
N ASP A 22 10.94 -13.94 -22.35
CA ASP A 22 11.97 -13.05 -21.79
C ASP A 22 11.70 -11.53 -21.93
N GLY A 23 11.48 -10.71 -20.89
CA GLY A 23 11.56 -10.89 -19.45
C GLY A 23 10.24 -10.57 -18.77
N GLY A 24 9.53 -11.63 -18.37
CA GLY A 24 8.63 -11.53 -17.24
C GLY A 24 9.47 -11.09 -16.05
N SER A 25 9.07 -9.98 -15.45
CA SER A 25 9.48 -9.45 -14.16
C SER A 25 10.42 -10.39 -13.40
N GLU A 26 11.71 -10.07 -13.37
CA GLU A 26 12.52 -10.57 -12.27
C GLU A 26 12.13 -9.75 -11.02
N PRO A 27 11.57 -10.37 -9.98
CA PRO A 27 12.00 -10.03 -8.65
C PRO A 27 12.86 -11.21 -8.20
N THR A 28 14.10 -11.25 -8.67
CA THR A 28 15.13 -11.99 -7.95
C THR A 28 15.51 -11.17 -6.73
N SER A 29 14.74 -11.33 -5.66
CA SER A 29 15.22 -11.05 -4.32
C SER A 29 14.65 -12.13 -3.41
N ASP A 30 15.38 -13.24 -3.40
CA ASP A 30 15.47 -14.15 -2.28
C ASP A 30 15.97 -13.31 -1.08
N GLY A 31 15.03 -12.65 -0.39
CA GLY A 31 15.26 -11.61 0.62
C GLY A 31 14.05 -10.68 0.68
N SER A 32 13.35 -10.68 1.83
CA SER A 32 12.09 -9.95 2.13
C SER A 32 11.72 -8.81 1.16
N ASP A 33 10.55 -8.89 0.50
CA ASP A 33 9.99 -7.81 -0.32
C ASP A 33 9.53 -6.65 0.59
N PRO A 34 10.24 -5.49 0.60
CA PRO A 34 9.93 -4.38 1.50
C PRO A 34 8.56 -3.77 1.21
N PHE A 35 8.12 -3.78 -0.05
CA PHE A 35 6.79 -3.29 -0.40
C PHE A 35 5.71 -4.18 0.19
N ALA A 36 5.81 -5.50 0.00
CA ALA A 36 4.81 -6.44 0.52
C ALA A 36 4.78 -6.44 2.05
N GLU A 37 5.94 -6.34 2.71
CA GLU A 37 6.01 -6.27 4.16
C GLU A 37 5.37 -4.99 4.71
N ALA A 38 5.62 -3.85 4.08
CA ALA A 38 4.96 -2.59 4.42
C ALA A 38 3.43 -2.67 4.32
N ILE A 39 2.90 -3.31 3.28
CA ILE A 39 1.45 -3.51 3.12
C ILE A 39 0.88 -4.33 4.27
N ARG A 40 1.53 -5.45 4.64
CA ARG A 40 1.08 -6.30 5.76
C ARG A 40 1.05 -5.55 7.09
N LEU A 41 2.09 -4.78 7.37
CA LEU A 41 2.16 -3.94 8.57
C LEU A 41 1.02 -2.90 8.57
N ALA A 42 0.81 -2.22 7.44
CA ALA A 42 -0.26 -1.23 7.29
C ALA A 42 -1.67 -1.84 7.48
N GLU A 43 -1.92 -3.03 6.92
CA GLU A 43 -3.17 -3.77 7.12
C GLU A 43 -3.37 -4.12 8.60
N SER A 44 -2.35 -4.66 9.25
CA SER A 44 -2.40 -4.97 10.69
C SER A 44 -2.68 -3.72 11.54
N ALA A 45 -2.01 -2.61 11.26
CA ALA A 45 -2.24 -1.34 11.95
C ALA A 45 -3.69 -0.84 11.75
N GLY A 46 -4.24 -0.98 10.54
CA GLY A 46 -5.64 -0.65 10.24
C GLY A 46 -6.63 -1.52 11.03
N GLU A 47 -6.40 -2.82 11.12
CA GLU A 47 -7.23 -3.72 11.92
C GLU A 47 -7.17 -3.41 13.42
N LEU A 48 -5.97 -3.14 13.94
CA LEU A 48 -5.76 -2.76 15.34
C LEU A 48 -6.44 -1.44 15.66
N THR A 49 -6.38 -0.47 14.75
CA THR A 49 -7.05 0.85 14.88
C THR A 49 -8.53 0.70 15.18
N ASN A 50 -9.21 -0.25 14.55
CA ASN A 50 -10.64 -0.49 14.76
C ASN A 50 -10.99 -1.07 16.14
N ARG A 51 -10.02 -1.64 16.86
CA ARG A 51 -10.21 -2.28 18.17
C ARG A 51 -9.50 -1.54 19.32
N ALA A 52 -8.71 -0.51 19.02
CA ALA A 52 -7.89 0.19 20.00
C ALA A 52 -8.72 1.04 20.95
N THR A 53 -8.54 0.80 22.25
CA THR A 53 -9.29 1.52 23.31
C THR A 53 -8.38 2.18 24.32
N SER A 54 -7.13 1.73 24.44
CA SER A 54 -6.16 2.24 25.40
C SER A 54 -5.03 3.02 24.73
N SER A 55 -4.40 3.94 25.47
CA SER A 55 -3.21 4.65 25.00
C SER A 55 -2.07 3.70 24.60
N GLN A 56 -1.99 2.52 25.22
CA GLN A 56 -1.02 1.49 24.86
C GLN A 56 -1.31 0.88 23.48
N ASP A 57 -2.58 0.59 23.15
CA ASP A 57 -2.97 0.09 21.82
C ASP A 57 -2.59 1.09 20.73
N TRP A 58 -2.90 2.37 20.96
CA TRP A 58 -2.57 3.45 20.03
C TRP A 58 -1.07 3.68 19.88
N ALA A 59 -0.29 3.47 20.95
CA ALA A 59 1.16 3.56 20.90
C ALA A 59 1.75 2.43 20.05
N GLU A 60 1.19 1.23 20.12
CA GLU A 60 1.61 0.11 19.27
C GLU A 60 1.26 0.33 17.80
N ILE A 61 0.03 0.77 17.52
CA ILE A 61 -0.41 1.14 16.17
C ILE A 61 0.51 2.19 15.54
N ALA A 62 0.91 3.21 16.32
CA ALA A 62 1.83 4.24 15.85
C ALA A 62 3.20 3.68 15.44
N LYS A 63 3.71 2.67 16.15
CA LYS A 63 4.97 2.01 15.78
C LYS A 63 4.81 1.22 14.50
N ILE A 64 3.74 0.45 14.35
CA ILE A 64 3.49 -0.37 13.15
C ILE A 64 3.37 0.53 11.91
N TRP A 65 2.65 1.65 11.99
CA TRP A 65 2.59 2.63 10.89
C TRP A 65 3.96 3.20 10.53
N LYS A 66 4.79 3.51 11.53
CA LYS A 66 6.16 4.01 11.30
C LYS A 66 7.04 2.95 10.64
N GLU A 67 6.92 1.70 11.05
CA GLU A 67 7.66 0.58 10.46
C GLU A 67 7.22 0.33 9.01
N ALA A 68 5.92 0.36 8.73
CA ALA A 68 5.39 0.27 7.37
C ALA A 68 5.94 1.39 6.47
N ALA A 69 6.02 2.62 6.98
CA ALA A 69 6.61 3.74 6.25
C ALA A 69 8.11 3.54 5.99
N ALA A 70 8.86 2.99 6.95
CA ALA A 70 10.27 2.67 6.78
C ALA A 70 10.47 1.59 5.70
N GLN A 71 9.66 0.53 5.73
CA GLN A 71 9.68 -0.52 4.70
C GLN A 71 9.37 0.03 3.31
N MET A 72 8.40 0.95 3.17
CA MET A 72 8.16 1.62 1.88
C MET A 72 9.35 2.48 1.42
N ALA A 73 10.12 3.05 2.34
CA ALA A 73 11.32 3.81 2.01
C ALA A 73 12.49 2.93 1.53
N ASP A 74 12.49 1.65 1.90
CA ASP A 74 13.49 0.67 1.48
C ASP A 74 13.20 0.06 0.10
N VAL A 75 12.05 0.39 -0.52
CA VAL A 75 11.72 -0.03 -1.89
C VAL A 75 12.67 0.63 -2.89
N PRO A 76 13.41 -0.13 -3.72
CA PRO A 76 14.39 0.44 -4.65
C PRO A 76 13.72 1.19 -5.80
N GLU A 77 14.39 2.22 -6.33
CA GLU A 77 13.88 3.04 -7.45
C GLU A 77 13.63 2.23 -8.73
N SER A 78 14.30 1.09 -8.88
CA SER A 78 14.11 0.16 -9.99
C SER A 78 12.86 -0.71 -9.87
N ASP A 79 12.22 -0.78 -8.70
CA ASP A 79 10.96 -1.51 -8.53
C ASP A 79 9.82 -0.75 -9.23
N ALA A 80 8.99 -1.47 -9.98
CA ALA A 80 7.82 -0.90 -10.66
C ALA A 80 6.84 -0.21 -9.70
N ARG A 81 6.87 -0.56 -8.42
CA ARG A 81 6.02 -0.02 -7.35
C ARG A 81 6.64 1.17 -6.62
N PHE A 82 7.85 1.61 -6.98
CA PHE A 82 8.55 2.68 -6.26
C PHE A 82 7.72 3.96 -6.10
N GLN A 83 7.05 4.42 -7.16
CA GLN A 83 6.21 5.63 -7.06
C GLN A 83 5.04 5.44 -6.09
N GLN A 84 4.41 4.26 -6.13
CA GLN A 84 3.37 3.92 -5.17
C GLN A 84 3.92 3.83 -3.74
N ALA A 85 5.12 3.28 -3.56
CA ALA A 85 5.77 3.22 -2.25
C ALA A 85 5.97 4.64 -1.67
N ARG A 86 6.43 5.60 -2.48
CA ARG A 86 6.60 6.99 -2.06
C ARG A 86 5.30 7.65 -1.60
N GLU A 87 4.20 7.41 -2.31
CA GLU A 87 2.87 7.90 -1.90
C GLU A 87 2.44 7.29 -0.56
N ARG A 88 2.69 5.98 -0.38
CA ARG A 88 2.35 5.24 0.84
C ARG A 88 3.14 5.71 2.06
N ILE A 89 4.40 6.13 1.90
CA ILE A 89 5.19 6.71 3.02
C ILE A 89 4.46 7.89 3.65
N ALA A 90 3.90 8.80 2.84
CA ALA A 90 3.18 9.96 3.34
C ALA A 90 1.92 9.53 4.12
N THR A 91 1.11 8.65 3.52
CA THR A 91 -0.10 8.12 4.17
C THR A 91 0.20 7.41 5.49
N TYR A 92 1.23 6.55 5.51
CA TYR A 92 1.58 5.79 6.71
C TYR A 92 2.15 6.69 7.80
N SER A 93 2.91 7.71 7.44
CA SER A 93 3.39 8.71 8.38
C SER A 93 2.22 9.49 9.01
N GLU A 94 1.27 9.95 8.21
CA GLU A 94 0.06 10.64 8.70
C GLU A 94 -0.78 9.76 9.64
N ASN A 95 -0.95 8.48 9.30
CA ASN A 95 -1.65 7.53 10.16
C ASN A 95 -0.91 7.28 11.49
N GLY A 96 0.42 7.19 11.44
CA GLY A 96 1.25 7.09 12.64
C GLY A 96 1.13 8.33 13.52
N ASP A 97 1.07 9.52 12.93
CA ASP A 97 0.89 10.79 13.63
C ASP A 97 -0.48 10.86 14.31
N TYR A 98 -1.54 10.45 13.59
CA TYR A 98 -2.88 10.31 14.15
C TYR A 98 -2.89 9.37 15.36
N ALA A 99 -2.28 8.20 15.24
CA ALA A 99 -2.20 7.24 16.35
C ALA A 99 -1.45 7.83 17.56
N ARG A 100 -0.35 8.56 17.35
CA ARG A 100 0.36 9.27 18.45
C ARG A 100 -0.51 10.33 19.13
N GLN A 101 -1.32 11.08 18.37
CA GLN A 101 -2.24 12.04 18.95
C GLN A 101 -3.28 11.36 19.85
N ARG A 102 -3.77 10.17 19.45
CA ARG A 102 -4.69 9.36 20.27
C ARG A 102 -4.05 8.89 21.58
N VAL A 103 -2.76 8.54 21.57
CA VAL A 103 -2.02 8.24 22.81
C VAL A 103 -2.09 9.42 23.78
N LEU A 104 -1.73 10.61 23.31
CA LEU A 104 -1.69 11.82 24.13
C LEU A 104 -3.07 12.19 24.67
N LEU A 105 -4.11 12.11 23.82
CA LEU A 105 -5.47 12.40 24.22
C LEU A 105 -5.92 11.49 25.37
N LEU A 106 -5.75 10.18 25.23
CA LEU A 106 -6.17 9.21 26.24
C LEU A 106 -5.38 9.34 27.54
N GLN A 107 -4.10 9.73 27.47
CA GLN A 107 -3.29 10.02 28.66
C GLN A 107 -3.80 11.26 29.40
N VAL A 108 -4.15 12.32 28.67
CA VAL A 108 -4.77 13.52 29.26
C VAL A 108 -6.12 13.17 29.88
N GLU A 109 -6.98 12.44 29.16
CA GLU A 109 -8.29 12.01 29.67
C GLU A 109 -8.15 11.20 30.97
N SER A 110 -7.20 10.26 31.02
CA SER A 110 -6.95 9.49 32.25
C SER A 110 -6.49 10.38 33.42
N SER A 111 -5.67 11.40 33.16
CA SER A 111 -5.17 12.32 34.19
C SER A 111 -6.26 13.27 34.71
N THR A 112 -7.23 13.63 33.87
CA THR A 112 -8.34 14.53 34.26
C THR A 112 -9.43 13.85 35.06
N LYS A 113 -9.58 12.53 34.95
CA LYS A 113 -10.61 11.77 35.68
C LYS A 113 -10.30 11.62 37.17
N ASP A 114 -9.04 11.74 37.56
CA ASP A 114 -8.56 11.61 38.94
C ASP A 114 -8.34 12.96 39.64
N ALA A 115 -8.78 14.08 39.04
CA ALA A 115 -8.68 15.40 39.66
C ALA A 115 -9.74 15.58 40.77
N PRO A 116 -9.36 16.03 41.99
CA PRO A 116 -10.23 16.12 43.17
C PRO A 116 -11.31 17.21 43.07
#